data_AF-A0AAN6UU16-F1
#
_entry.id   AF-A0AAN6UU16-F1
#
_cell.length_a   1.000
_cell.length_b   1.000
_cell.length_c   1.000
_cell.angle_alpha   90.00
_cell.angle_beta   90.00
_cell.angle_gamma   90.00
#
_symmetry.space_group_name_H-M   'P 1'
#
loop_
_entity.id
_entity.type
_entity.pdbx_description
1 polymer ?
#
loop_
_entity_poly.entity_id
_entity_poly.type
_entity_poly.pdbx_seq_one_letter_code
_entity_poly.pdbx_strand_id
1 'polypeptide(L)' 'RYPYNYHVYTVIKPLEVLAGPIAPWFGQAGAGVQYKLYQSVGTLITNGYLRREDASVLLP' A
#
# COMPACT_ATOMS: atom_id res chain seq x y z
N ARG A 1 14.39 -9.69 2.31
CA ARG A 1 14.51 -8.96 3.60
C ARG A 1 13.84 -7.60 3.40
N TYR A 2 13.06 -7.10 4.36
CA TYR A 2 12.36 -5.80 4.24
C TYR A 2 12.97 -4.80 5.23
N PRO A 3 14.00 -4.02 4.85
CA PRO A 3 14.53 -2.95 5.70
C PRO A 3 13.41 -2.00 6.10
N TYR A 4 13.39 -1.59 7.38
CA TYR A 4 12.40 -0.67 7.93
C TYR A 4 10.93 -1.12 7.76
N ASN A 5 10.70 -2.42 7.49
CA ASN A 5 9.38 -2.96 7.17
C ASN A 5 8.70 -2.25 5.98
N TYR A 6 9.48 -1.81 4.99
CA TYR A 6 8.98 -1.18 3.76
C TYR A 6 8.62 -2.23 2.70
N HIS A 7 7.44 -2.10 2.08
CA HIS A 7 6.93 -3.02 1.07
C HIS A 7 6.31 -2.25 -0.10
N VAL A 8 6.55 -2.73 -1.32
CA VAL A 8 5.99 -2.16 -2.55
C VAL A 8 5.08 -3.19 -3.21
N TYR A 9 3.95 -2.73 -3.75
CA TYR A 9 2.96 -3.59 -4.39
C TYR A 9 2.44 -2.97 -5.69
N THR A 10 2.20 -3.82 -6.68
CA THR A 10 1.45 -3.46 -7.89
C THR A 10 0.03 -4.02 -7.79
N VAL A 11 -0.96 -3.21 -8.17
CA VAL A 11 -2.35 -3.63 -8.34
C VAL A 11 -2.48 -4.40 -9.66
N ILE A 12 -2.80 -5.68 -9.60
CA ILE A 12 -2.93 -6.56 -10.77
C ILE A 12 -4.38 -6.63 -11.26
N LYS A 13 -5.34 -6.49 -10.34
CA LYS A 13 -6.77 -6.52 -10.62
C LYS A 13 -7.44 -5.36 -9.87
N PRO A 14 -8.51 -4.76 -10.41
CA PRO A 14 -9.26 -3.74 -9.69
C PRO A 14 -9.68 -4.23 -8.30
N LEU A 15 -9.49 -3.38 -7.28
CA LEU A 15 -9.95 -3.61 -5.92
C LEU A 15 -10.69 -2.37 -5.42
N GLU A 16 -11.79 -2.59 -4.71
CA GLU A 16 -12.51 -1.52 -4.02
C GLU A 16 -11.76 -1.15 -2.74
N VAL A 17 -11.63 0.15 -2.50
CA VAL A 17 -10.92 0.72 -1.36
C VAL A 17 -11.66 1.92 -0.84
N LEU A 18 -11.51 2.19 0.46
CA LEU A 18 -11.85 3.49 1.01
C LEU A 18 -10.64 4.41 0.87
N ALA A 19 -10.70 5.34 -0.08
CA ALA A 19 -9.66 6.32 -0.35
C ALA A 19 -9.98 7.67 0.33
N GLY A 20 -8.96 8.37 0.82
CA GLY A 20 -9.13 9.71 1.37
C GLY A 20 -7.83 10.34 1.87
N PRO A 21 -7.87 11.62 2.28
CA PRO A 21 -6.72 12.29 2.85
C PRO A 21 -6.39 11.76 4.25
N ILE A 22 -5.10 11.71 4.58
CA ILE A 22 -4.59 11.39 5.92
C ILE A 22 -4.67 12.64 6.79
N ALA A 23 -5.37 12.56 7.92
CA ALA A 23 -5.45 13.65 8.89
C ALA A 23 -4.07 13.91 9.56
N PRO A 24 -3.79 15.15 10.01
CA PRO A 24 -2.59 15.44 10.80
C PRO A 24 -2.56 14.62 12.09
N TRP A 25 -1.43 13.98 12.39
CA TRP A 25 -1.23 13.22 13.63
C TRP A 25 0.26 12.98 13.93
N PHE A 26 0.59 12.51 15.14
CA PHE A 26 1.98 12.24 15.60
C PHE A 26 2.98 13.39 15.35
N GLY A 27 2.52 14.64 15.44
CA GLY A 27 3.36 15.83 15.20
C GLY A 27 3.72 16.07 13.73
N GLN A 28 3.02 15.42 12.79
CA GLN A 28 3.22 15.56 11.35
C GLN A 28 1.95 16.07 10.67
N ALA A 29 2.11 16.80 9.56
CA ALA A 29 1.02 17.47 8.85
C ALA A 29 0.04 16.50 8.15
N GLY A 30 0.45 15.26 7.86
CA GLY A 30 -0.37 14.31 7.11
C GLY A 30 -0.53 14.73 5.64
N ALA A 31 -1.78 14.84 5.18
CA ALA A 31 -2.20 15.26 3.83
C ALA A 31 -1.88 14.31 2.65
N GLY A 32 -1.16 13.21 2.88
CA GLY A 32 -1.05 12.13 1.90
C GLY A 32 -2.41 11.46 1.62
N VAL A 33 -2.50 10.69 0.54
CA VAL A 33 -3.68 9.84 0.25
C VAL A 33 -3.47 8.48 0.89
N GLN A 34 -4.47 8.02 1.66
CA GLN A 34 -4.51 6.65 2.17
C GLN A 34 -5.58 5.83 1.45
N TYR A 35 -5.32 4.53 1.32
CA TYR A 35 -6.25 3.54 0.80
C TYR A 35 -6.45 2.46 1.87
N LYS A 36 -7.61 2.45 2.51
CA LYS A 36 -7.97 1.38 3.45
C LYS A 36 -8.58 0.21 2.68
N LEU A 37 -7.96 -0.95 2.83
CA LEU A 37 -8.38 -2.21 2.22
C LEU A 37 -9.41 -2.91 3.11
N TYR A 38 -10.38 -3.59 2.51
CA TYR A 38 -11.38 -4.42 3.23
C TYR A 38 -10.85 -5.80 3.61
N GLN A 39 -9.75 -6.22 2.99
CA GLN A 39 -9.05 -7.48 3.27
C GLN A 39 -7.58 -7.17 3.59
N SER A 40 -6.92 -8.10 4.28
CA SER A 40 -5.49 -7.95 4.55
C SER A 40 -4.67 -7.97 3.25
N VAL A 41 -3.54 -7.26 3.26
CA VAL A 41 -2.58 -7.27 2.15
C VAL A 41 -2.16 -8.71 1.80
N GLY A 42 -1.94 -9.56 2.81
CA GLY A 42 -1.57 -10.96 2.62
C GLY A 42 -2.63 -11.75 1.84
N THR A 43 -3.90 -11.59 2.21
CA THR A 43 -5.04 -12.24 1.51
C THR A 43 -5.12 -11.79 0.06
N LEU A 44 -4.96 -10.50 -0.21
CA LEU A 44 -5.03 -9.95 -1.56
C LEU A 44 -3.86 -10.41 -2.43
N ILE A 45 -2.71 -10.71 -1.86
CA ILE A 45 -1.59 -11.32 -2.58
C ILE A 45 -1.88 -12.77 -2.92
N THR A 46 -2.33 -13.55 -1.93
CA THR A 46 -2.70 -14.96 -2.15
C THR A 46 -3.78 -15.10 -3.23
N ASN A 47 -4.75 -14.17 -3.27
CA ASN A 47 -5.83 -14.16 -4.25
C ASN A 47 -5.45 -13.49 -5.59
N GLY A 48 -4.20 -13.03 -5.74
CA GLY A 48 -3.68 -12.47 -6.99
C GLY A 48 -4.23 -11.09 -7.37
N TYR A 49 -4.71 -10.31 -6.40
CA TYR A 49 -5.08 -8.90 -6.59
C TYR A 49 -3.87 -7.97 -6.48
N LEU A 50 -2.95 -8.28 -5.56
CA LEU A 50 -1.70 -7.55 -5.35
C LEU A 50 -0.50 -8.43 -5.66
N ARG A 51 0.53 -7.87 -6.26
CA ARG A 51 1.84 -8.51 -6.42
C ARG A 51 2.88 -7.73 -5.62
N ARG A 52 3.74 -8.44 -4.89
CA ARG A 52 4.92 -7.83 -4.24
C ARG A 52 5.93 -7.44 -5.30
N GLU A 53 6.46 -6.24 -5.20
CA GLU A 53 7.57 -5.77 -6.03
C GLU A 53 8.83 -5.63 -5.20
N ASP A 54 9.97 -5.74 -5.87
CA ASP A 54 11.22 -5.25 -5.31
C ASP A 54 11.22 -3.72 -5.32
N ALA A 55 11.80 -3.07 -4.31
CA ALA A 55 11.79 -1.60 -4.22
C ALA A 55 12.57 -0.92 -5.36
N SER A 56 13.43 -1.65 -6.07
CA SER A 56 14.14 -1.16 -7.26
C SER A 56 13.22 -0.70 -8.39
N VAL A 57 11.95 -1.14 -8.42
CA VAL A 57 10.96 -0.68 -9.43
C VAL A 57 10.65 0.82 -9.32
N LEU A 58 11.00 1.46 -8.19
CA LEU A 58 10.82 2.89 -7.96
C LEU A 58 12.03 3.72 -8.39
N LEU A 59 13.13 3.07 -8.75
CA LEU A 59 14.31 3.75 -9.25
C LEU A 59 14.06 4.18 -10.71
N PRO A 60 14.52 5.38 -11.09
CA PRO A 60 14.40 5.89 -12.46
C PRO A 60 15.21 5.09 -13.48
#